data_AF-A0A2V7DMF2-F1
#
_entry.id   AF-A0A2V7DMF2-F1
#
_cell.length_a   1.000
_cell.length_b   1.000
_cell.length_c   1.000
_cell.angle_alpha   90.00
_cell.angle_beta   90.00
_cell.angle_gamma   90.00
#
_symmetry.space_group_name_H-M   'P 1'
#
loop_
_entity.id
_entity.type
_entity.pdbx_description
1 polymer ?
#
loop_
_entity_poly.entity_id
_entity_poly.type
_entity_poly.pdbx_seq_one_letter_code
_entity_poly.pdbx_strand_id
1 'polypeptide(L)'
;GSMKLLGLNPRPRPAVVELPEQIHFHDFDFDLTQKHGLTFVGDPEYVVHEIRAHMKELGAGVLMGLFQFGSMPHALAKKNIELFATKVLPALKRD
;
A
#
# COMPACT_ATOMS: atom_id res chain seq x y z
N GLY A 1 21.07 4.73 9.78
CA GLY A 1 20.14 4.49 8.65
C GLY A 1 19.80 5.81 7.99
N SER A 2 19.70 5.84 6.66
CA SER A 2 19.45 7.01 5.80
C SER A 2 18.32 7.93 6.28
N MET A 3 17.31 7.38 6.96
CA MET A 3 16.18 8.13 7.55
C MET A 3 16.59 9.13 8.64
N LYS A 4 17.54 8.76 9.53
CA LYS A 4 18.04 9.66 10.59
C LYS A 4 18.83 10.86 10.03
N LEU A 5 19.44 10.70 8.86
CA LEU A 5 20.21 11.75 8.17
C LEU A 5 19.30 12.80 7.52
N LEU A 6 18.04 12.46 7.23
CA LEU A 6 17.07 13.34 6.57
C LEU A 6 16.14 14.08 7.54
N GLY A 7 16.37 13.98 8.85
CA GLY A 7 15.53 14.62 9.87
C GLY A 7 14.08 14.11 9.91
N LEU A 8 13.81 12.97 9.25
CA LEU A 8 12.50 12.36 9.22
C LEU A 8 12.32 11.49 10.45
N ASN A 9 11.33 11.83 11.27
CA ASN A 9 10.93 11.04 12.42
C ASN A 9 9.60 10.34 12.06
N PRO A 10 9.64 9.14 11.43
CA PRO A 10 8.41 8.41 11.14
C PRO A 10 7.72 8.11 12.47
N ARG A 11 6.39 8.29 12.55
CA ARG A 11 5.65 7.80 13.70
C ARG A 11 5.91 6.29 13.77
N PRO A 12 6.55 5.77 14.82
CA PRO A 12 6.77 4.34 14.92
C PRO A 12 5.40 3.67 14.97
N ARG A 13 5.05 2.92 13.93
CA ARG A 13 3.94 1.98 14.02
C ARG A 13 4.32 1.01 15.12
N PRO A 14 3.53 0.87 16.19
CA PRO A 14 3.84 -0.11 17.22
C PRO A 14 3.97 -1.47 16.53
N ALA A 15 5.03 -2.21 16.86
CA ALA A 15 5.22 -3.57 16.38
C ALA A 15 4.22 -4.48 17.11
N VAL A 16 2.94 -4.33 16.77
CA VAL A 16 1.88 -5.21 17.24
C VAL A 16 2.01 -6.49 16.43
N VAL A 17 2.53 -7.53 17.07
CA VAL A 17 2.56 -8.89 16.52
C VAL A 17 1.33 -9.59 17.09
N GLU A 18 0.25 -9.63 16.32
CA GLU A 18 -0.86 -10.52 16.61
C GLU A 18 -0.48 -11.93 16.15
N LEU A 19 -0.67 -12.92 17.02
CA LEU A 19 -0.35 -14.30 16.68
C LEU A 19 -1.29 -14.77 15.56
N PRO A 20 -0.82 -15.62 14.62
CA PRO A 20 -1.67 -16.12 13.53
C PRO A 20 -2.96 -16.80 14.01
N GLU A 21 -2.98 -17.32 15.24
CA GLU A 21 -4.19 -17.91 15.84
C GLU A 21 -5.28 -16.88 16.21
N GLN A 22 -4.90 -15.60 16.32
CA GLN A 22 -5.77 -14.49 16.73
C GLN A 22 -6.43 -13.79 15.53
N ILE A 23 -5.92 -14.03 14.32
CA ILE A 23 -6.47 -13.47 13.08
C ILE A 23 -7.24 -14.60 12.39
N HIS A 24 -8.57 -14.59 12.50
CA HIS A 24 -9.35 -15.49 11.67
C HIS A 24 -9.17 -15.09 10.21
N PHE A 25 -8.92 -16.07 9.34
CA PHE A 25 -8.63 -15.80 7.92
C PHE A 25 -9.76 -15.03 7.21
N HIS A 26 -10.99 -15.14 7.72
CA HIS A 26 -12.16 -14.40 7.25
C HIS A 26 -12.17 -12.92 7.65
N ASP A 27 -11.47 -12.55 8.72
CA ASP A 27 -11.31 -11.16 9.17
C ASP A 27 -10.18 -10.44 8.42
N PHE A 28 -9.44 -11.16 7.55
CA PHE A 28 -8.38 -10.62 6.71
C PHE A 28 -8.96 -9.88 5.48
N ASP A 29 -9.81 -8.90 5.75
CA ASP A 29 -10.46 -8.06 4.76
C ASP A 29 -9.63 -6.80 4.43
N PHE A 30 -10.18 -5.91 3.59
CA PHE A 30 -9.49 -4.68 3.22
C PHE A 30 -9.38 -3.71 4.39
N ASP A 31 -10.38 -3.60 5.25
CA ASP A 31 -10.35 -2.66 6.38
C ASP A 31 -9.22 -3.03 7.35
N LEU A 32 -9.10 -4.32 7.71
CA LEU A 32 -8.01 -4.81 8.55
C LEU A 32 -6.66 -4.63 7.85
N THR A 33 -6.53 -5.09 6.61
CA THR A 33 -5.23 -5.04 5.92
C THR A 33 -4.76 -3.61 5.65
N GLN A 34 -5.66 -2.67 5.38
CA GLN A 34 -5.34 -1.24 5.23
C GLN A 34 -4.93 -0.61 6.55
N LYS A 35 -5.63 -0.91 7.66
CA LYS A 35 -5.25 -0.46 9.01
C LYS A 35 -3.81 -0.82 9.35
N HIS A 36 -3.35 -1.99 8.90
CA HIS A 36 -1.99 -2.46 9.13
C HIS A 36 -0.99 -2.07 8.03
N GLY A 37 -1.42 -1.31 7.02
CA GLY A 37 -0.57 -0.86 5.90
C GLY A 37 -0.11 -1.99 4.98
N LEU A 38 -0.89 -3.07 4.90
CA LEU A 38 -0.61 -4.26 4.08
C LEU A 38 -1.17 -4.12 2.66
N THR A 39 -2.24 -3.34 2.48
CA THR A 39 -2.91 -3.15 1.19
C THR A 39 -3.17 -1.66 0.93
N PHE A 40 -3.18 -1.29 -0.36
CA PHE A 40 -3.52 0.05 -0.83
C PHE A 40 -4.71 -0.07 -1.80
N VAL A 41 -5.93 -0.10 -1.24
CA VAL A 41 -7.17 -0.33 -2.02
C VAL A 41 -8.15 0.79 -1.76
N GLY A 42 -8.58 1.48 -2.82
CA GLY A 42 -9.48 2.63 -2.71
C GLY A 42 -9.49 3.46 -3.97
N ASP A 43 -9.89 4.72 -3.84
CA ASP A 43 -9.78 5.69 -4.93
C ASP A 43 -8.31 6.05 -5.23
N PRO A 44 -8.02 6.64 -6.41
CA PRO A 44 -6.66 6.99 -6.79
C PRO A 44 -5.97 7.98 -5.84
N GLU A 45 -6.70 8.88 -5.20
CA GLU A 45 -6.12 9.92 -4.33
C GLU A 45 -5.60 9.28 -3.03
N TYR A 46 -6.41 8.41 -2.43
CA TYR A 46 -6.03 7.57 -1.29
C TYR A 46 -4.80 6.71 -1.61
N VAL A 47 -4.80 6.01 -2.75
CA VAL A 47 -3.69 5.12 -3.13
C VAL A 47 -2.38 5.90 -3.33
N VAL A 48 -2.43 7.09 -3.93
CA VAL A 48 -1.26 7.97 -4.07
C VAL A 48 -0.73 8.41 -2.71
N HIS A 49 -1.63 8.80 -1.80
CA HIS A 49 -1.26 9.22 -0.45
C HIS A 49 -0.52 8.10 0.30
N GLU A 50 -1.10 6.90 0.34
CA GLU A 50 -0.55 5.76 1.07
C GLU A 50 0.80 5.30 0.49
N ILE A 51 0.92 5.19 -0.84
CA ILE A 51 2.18 4.80 -1.48
C ILE A 51 3.28 5.81 -1.14
N ARG A 52 3.01 7.12 -1.24
CA ARG A 52 4.01 8.15 -0.90
C ARG A 52 4.41 8.09 0.56
N ALA A 53 3.45 7.92 1.47
CA ALA A 53 3.70 7.79 2.90
C ALA A 53 4.60 6.58 3.19
N HIS A 54 4.26 5.41 2.64
CA HIS A 54 4.99 4.16 2.86
C HIS A 54 6.37 4.16 2.19
N MET A 55 6.50 4.66 0.95
CA MET A 55 7.80 4.78 0.30
C MET A 55 8.74 5.71 1.06
N LYS A 56 8.21 6.81 1.63
CA LYS A 56 8.98 7.73 2.47
C LYS A 56 9.36 7.10 3.82
N GLU A 57 8.44 6.40 4.47
CA GLU A 57 8.69 5.74 5.76
C GLU A 57 9.72 4.61 5.64
N LEU A 58 9.62 3.80 4.58
CA LEU A 58 10.48 2.62 4.37
C LEU A 58 11.78 2.96 3.63
N GLY A 59 11.89 4.14 3.03
CA GLY A 59 12.99 4.49 2.12
C GLY A 59 13.00 3.62 0.85
N ALA A 60 11.84 3.15 0.42
CA ALA A 60 11.70 2.25 -0.72
C ALA A 60 11.82 3.02 -2.05
N GLY A 61 12.63 2.49 -2.97
CA GLY A 61 12.82 3.06 -4.32
C GLY A 61 12.00 2.38 -5.42
N VAL A 62 11.39 1.23 -5.12
CA VAL A 62 10.65 0.40 -6.07
C VAL A 62 9.33 -0.01 -5.44
N LEU A 63 8.24 0.10 -6.21
CA LEU A 63 6.92 -0.39 -5.87
C LEU A 63 6.56 -1.54 -6.81
N MET A 64 6.15 -2.67 -6.26
CA MET A 64 5.57 -3.78 -7.02
C MET A 64 4.06 -3.84 -6.73
N GLY A 65 3.24 -3.66 -7.76
CA GLY A 65 1.78 -3.65 -7.63
C GLY A 65 1.15 -5.00 -8.01
N LEU A 66 0.28 -5.52 -7.16
CA LEU A 66 -0.58 -6.67 -7.46
C LEU A 66 -1.98 -6.17 -7.85
N PHE A 67 -2.28 -6.16 -9.15
CA PHE A 67 -3.54 -5.60 -9.67
C PHE A 67 -4.66 -6.62 -9.90
N GLN A 68 -4.35 -7.91 -9.77
CA GLN A 68 -5.29 -9.02 -9.86
C GLN A 68 -5.06 -9.92 -8.66
N PHE A 69 -6.12 -10.17 -7.88
CA PHE A 69 -6.05 -11.02 -6.70
C PHE A 69 -7.38 -11.77 -6.52
N GLY A 70 -7.32 -12.90 -5.81
CA GLY A 70 -8.48 -13.77 -5.59
C GLY A 70 -9.13 -14.23 -6.89
N SER A 71 -10.46 -14.23 -6.91
CA SER A 71 -11.30 -14.60 -8.06
C SER A 71 -11.62 -13.42 -8.99
N MET A 72 -10.84 -12.33 -8.94
CA MET A 72 -11.10 -11.12 -9.74
C MET A 72 -11.14 -11.44 -11.25
N PRO A 73 -12.23 -11.07 -11.95
CA PRO A 73 -12.31 -11.20 -13.40
C PRO A 73 -11.21 -10.41 -14.12
N HIS A 74 -10.71 -10.98 -15.22
CA HIS A 74 -9.66 -10.36 -16.04
C HIS A 74 -9.96 -8.92 -16.48
N ALA A 75 -11.21 -8.62 -16.82
CA ALA A 75 -11.62 -7.26 -17.20
C ALA A 75 -11.44 -6.25 -16.06
N LEU A 76 -11.70 -6.65 -14.81
CA LEU A 76 -11.47 -5.78 -13.65
C LEU A 76 -9.98 -5.63 -13.35
N ALA A 77 -9.19 -6.69 -13.51
CA ALA A 77 -7.74 -6.61 -13.40
C ALA A 77 -7.14 -5.60 -14.40
N LYS A 78 -7.57 -5.65 -15.66
CA LYS A 78 -7.16 -4.67 -16.68
C LYS A 78 -7.57 -3.25 -16.30
N LYS A 79 -8.79 -3.06 -15.81
CA LYS A 79 -9.27 -1.76 -15.34
C LYS A 79 -8.43 -1.21 -14.18
N ASN A 80 -8.02 -2.07 -13.23
CA ASN A 80 -7.14 -1.68 -12.13
C ASN A 80 -5.78 -1.20 -12.64
N ILE A 81 -5.17 -1.94 -13.58
CA ILE A 81 -3.90 -1.57 -14.21
C ILE A 81 -4.02 -0.21 -14.92
N GLU A 82 -5.10 -0.01 -15.69
CA GLU A 82 -5.34 1.23 -16.43
C GLU A 82 -5.54 2.43 -15.49
N LEU A 83 -6.36 2.27 -14.45
CA LEU A 83 -6.57 3.30 -13.42
C LEU A 83 -5.25 3.65 -12.73
N PHE A 84 -4.45 2.65 -12.35
CA PHE A 84 -3.16 2.89 -11.74
C PHE A 84 -2.23 3.65 -12.69
N ALA A 85 -2.10 3.20 -13.93
CA ALA A 85 -1.21 3.81 -14.93
C ALA A 85 -1.60 5.25 -15.27
N THR A 86 -2.89 5.57 -15.30
CA THR A 86 -3.40 6.88 -15.75
C THR A 86 -3.66 7.87 -14.62
N LYS A 87 -3.96 7.40 -13.40
CA LYS A 87 -4.33 8.26 -12.26
C LYS A 87 -3.30 8.27 -11.14
N VAL A 88 -2.66 7.13 -10.86
CA VAL A 88 -1.75 6.99 -9.71
C VAL A 88 -0.30 7.21 -10.12
N LEU A 89 0.18 6.45 -11.10
CA LEU A 89 1.58 6.47 -11.52
C LEU A 89 2.09 7.87 -11.93
N PRO A 90 1.32 8.73 -12.63
CA PRO A 90 1.77 10.08 -12.96
C PRO A 90 2.00 10.95 -11.72
N ALA A 91 1.19 10.78 -10.66
CA ALA A 91 1.36 11.48 -9.40
C ALA A 91 2.55 10.93 -8.58
N LEU A 92 3.02 9.71 -8.85
CA LEU A 92 4.17 9.12 -8.15
C LEU A 92 5.52 9.42 -8.81
N LYS A 93 5.53 9.95 -10.03
CA LYS A 93 6.78 10.31 -10.70
C LYS A 93 7.52 11.37 -9.88
N ARG A 94 8.83 11.19 -9.74
CA ARG A 94 9.73 12.21 -9.19
C ARG A 94 9.80 13.34 -10.22
N ASP A 95 9.82 14.58 -9.74
CA ASP A 95 10.28 15.72 -10.55
C ASP A 95 11.73 15.49 -11.02
#